data_AF-A0A4R4XKY3-F1
#
_entry.id   AF-A0A4R4XKY3-F1
#
_cell.length_a   1.000
_cell.length_b   1.000
_cell.length_c   1.000
_cell.angle_alpha   90.00
_cell.angle_beta   90.00
_cell.angle_gamma   90.00
#
_symmetry.space_group_name_H-M   'P 1'
#
loop_
_entity.id
_entity.type
_entity.pdbx_description
1 polymer ?
#
loop_
_entity_poly.entity_id
_entity_poly.type
_entity_poly.pdbx_seq_one_letter_code
_entity_poly.pdbx_strand_id
1 'polypeptide(L)'
;MSDEHIDQVLADLAAVVEQFRAEYLAVNSLAERLDDEAERRLEERAARSTAPTTDITTPMPRETLHSLQCRLAQDSARQHREAFRGLVAWWADAAMVAVLFSAHGQKPNAVRVAAGDPYSWMTTEDLEHLPPIPEHDRKLAELGVFLAGGPALPGDPHSDDFAAKTQEHFESLGLKIQTDPDGEPTLVEDGFPEARRRRLWGGAWQEHRMPLLVETTQLTEFLAQLGVPSETVDAISKVSTAVEAVRETKIRIAKLEAQLQDEELSGEAEKAAITEIDQSLSVSDVTDDRLIEYAQTLTASLPVIRASKIG
;
A
#
# COMPACT_ATOMS: atom_id res chain seq x y z
N MET A 1 -18.31 19.50 -1.40
CA MET A 1 -17.24 19.72 -2.39
C MET A 1 -17.87 20.07 -3.74
N SER A 2 -17.36 21.06 -4.49
CA SER A 2 -17.80 21.32 -5.88
C SER A 2 -17.04 20.43 -6.87
N ASP A 3 -17.57 20.25 -8.09
CA ASP A 3 -16.91 19.48 -9.15
C ASP A 3 -15.55 20.11 -9.52
N GLU A 4 -15.50 21.44 -9.61
CA GLU A 4 -14.25 22.21 -9.80
C GLU A 4 -13.21 21.92 -8.72
N HIS A 5 -13.63 21.77 -7.46
CA HIS A 5 -12.71 21.46 -6.38
C HIS A 5 -12.16 20.04 -6.47
N ILE A 6 -12.97 19.07 -6.89
CA ILE A 6 -12.51 17.69 -7.12
C ILE A 6 -11.49 17.66 -8.26
N ASP A 7 -11.79 18.35 -9.35
CA ASP A 7 -10.90 18.42 -10.51
C ASP A 7 -9.57 19.08 -10.14
N GLN A 8 -9.61 20.13 -9.32
CA GLN A 8 -8.41 20.77 -8.80
C GLN A 8 -7.59 19.81 -7.91
N VAL A 9 -8.24 19.11 -6.98
CA VAL A 9 -7.56 18.13 -6.10
C VAL A 9 -6.91 17.02 -6.93
N LEU A 10 -7.60 16.47 -7.93
CA LEU A 10 -7.04 15.42 -8.79
C LEU A 10 -5.91 15.94 -9.68
N ALA A 11 -6.00 17.19 -10.16
CA ALA A 11 -4.93 17.83 -10.92
C ALA A 11 -3.69 18.10 -10.04
N ASP A 12 -3.88 18.57 -8.81
CA ASP A 12 -2.81 18.80 -7.85
C ASP A 12 -2.13 17.47 -7.47
N LEU A 13 -2.93 16.41 -7.25
CA LEU A 13 -2.40 15.06 -7.03
C LEU A 13 -1.55 14.57 -8.20
N ALA A 14 -2.02 14.76 -9.43
CA ALA A 14 -1.24 14.40 -10.62
C ALA A 14 0.10 15.13 -10.65
N ALA A 15 0.12 16.44 -10.37
CA ALA A 15 1.34 17.23 -10.35
C ALA A 15 2.32 16.79 -9.25
N VAL A 16 1.81 16.55 -8.04
CA VAL A 16 2.61 16.09 -6.90
C VAL A 16 3.18 14.68 -7.14
N VAL A 17 2.39 13.78 -7.71
CA VAL A 17 2.84 12.42 -8.08
C VAL A 17 3.97 12.47 -9.11
N GLU A 18 3.84 13.28 -10.17
CA GLU A 18 4.90 13.41 -11.19
C GLU A 18 6.17 14.04 -10.62
N GLN A 19 6.04 15.06 -9.76
CA GLN A 19 7.20 15.63 -9.07
C GLN A 19 7.89 14.58 -8.20
N PHE A 20 7.13 13.90 -7.34
CA PHE A 20 7.69 12.93 -6.40
C PHE A 20 8.24 11.68 -7.11
N ARG A 21 7.68 11.32 -8.28
CA ARG A 21 8.20 10.25 -9.14
C ARG A 21 9.64 10.55 -9.59
N ALA A 22 9.94 11.80 -9.96
CA ALA A 22 11.30 12.18 -10.36
C ALA A 22 12.29 12.06 -9.20
N GLU A 23 11.87 12.48 -8.00
CA GLU A 23 12.68 12.36 -6.78
C GLU A 23 12.92 10.88 -6.41
N TYR A 24 11.86 10.07 -6.43
CA TYR A 24 11.93 8.62 -6.23
C TYR A 24 12.92 7.93 -7.18
N LEU A 25 12.84 8.22 -8.48
CA LEU A 25 13.75 7.64 -9.48
C LEU A 25 15.20 8.07 -9.25
N ALA A 26 15.44 9.33 -8.86
CA ALA A 26 16.78 9.82 -8.55
C ALA A 26 17.40 9.12 -7.33
N VAL A 27 16.61 8.88 -6.29
CA VAL A 27 17.05 8.18 -5.07
C VAL A 27 17.33 6.70 -5.37
N ASN A 28 16.46 6.02 -6.12
CA ASN A 28 16.71 4.64 -6.54
C ASN A 28 17.99 4.52 -7.37
N SER A 29 18.18 5.40 -8.36
CA SER A 29 19.39 5.40 -9.20
C SER A 29 20.66 5.67 -8.38
N LEU A 30 20.58 6.44 -7.28
CA LEU A 30 21.70 6.59 -6.36
C LEU A 30 21.99 5.29 -5.59
N ALA A 31 20.95 4.61 -5.11
CA ALA A 31 21.09 3.34 -4.41
C ALA A 31 21.70 2.25 -5.29
N GLU A 32 21.19 2.07 -6.51
CA GLU A 32 21.71 1.11 -7.50
C GLU A 32 23.18 1.38 -7.82
N ARG A 33 23.55 2.62 -8.13
CA ARG A 33 24.96 2.97 -8.41
C ARG A 33 25.90 2.69 -7.24
N LEU A 34 25.44 2.87 -6.00
CA LEU A 34 26.25 2.58 -4.82
C LEU A 34 26.35 1.08 -4.56
N ASP A 35 25.33 0.31 -4.94
CA ASP A 35 25.33 -1.15 -4.86
C ASP A 35 26.28 -1.76 -5.91
N ASP A 36 26.17 -1.32 -7.17
CA ASP A 36 27.07 -1.72 -8.27
C ASP A 36 28.54 -1.43 -7.91
N GLU A 37 28.81 -0.27 -7.31
CA GLU A 37 30.15 0.11 -6.87
C GLU A 37 30.65 -0.76 -5.71
N ALA A 38 29.76 -1.18 -4.80
CA ALA A 38 30.09 -2.08 -3.72
C ALA A 38 30.41 -3.49 -4.24
N GLU A 39 29.61 -4.01 -5.16
CA GLU A 39 29.84 -5.30 -5.82
C GLU A 39 31.16 -5.29 -6.58
N ARG A 40 31.40 -4.28 -7.42
CA ARG A 40 32.67 -4.11 -8.14
C ARG A 40 33.89 -4.13 -7.22
N ARG A 41 33.80 -3.48 -6.05
CA ARG A 41 34.90 -3.48 -5.06
C ARG A 41 35.10 -4.85 -4.41
N LEU A 42 34.04 -5.60 -4.16
CA LEU A 42 34.11 -6.97 -3.66
C LEU A 42 34.78 -7.89 -4.68
N GLU A 43 34.40 -7.79 -5.96
CA GLU A 43 35.01 -8.53 -7.06
C GLU A 43 36.50 -8.20 -7.21
N GLU A 44 36.87 -6.92 -7.21
CA GLU A 44 38.27 -6.51 -7.29
C GLU A 44 39.10 -6.99 -6.09
N ARG A 45 38.49 -7.12 -4.91
CA ARG A 45 39.14 -7.70 -3.73
C ARG A 45 39.32 -9.20 -3.89
N ALA A 46 38.28 -9.91 -4.33
CA ALA A 46 38.34 -11.35 -4.59
C ALA A 46 39.42 -11.66 -5.64
N ALA A 47 39.52 -10.87 -6.70
CA ALA A 47 40.54 -10.99 -7.74
C ALA A 47 41.97 -10.67 -7.25
N ARG A 48 42.11 -9.74 -6.29
CA ARG A 48 43.41 -9.40 -5.68
C ARG A 48 43.85 -10.39 -4.59
N SER A 49 42.94 -11.19 -4.06
CA SER A 49 43.20 -12.12 -2.96
C SER A 49 43.68 -13.49 -3.46
N THR A 50 44.91 -13.55 -3.98
CA THR A 50 45.63 -14.82 -4.27
C THR A 50 46.54 -15.29 -3.12
N ALA A 51 46.60 -14.54 -2.01
CA ALA A 51 47.43 -14.86 -0.85
C ALA A 51 46.58 -15.30 0.36
N PRO A 52 47.04 -16.29 1.14
CA PRO A 52 46.35 -16.72 2.35
C PRO A 52 46.43 -15.60 3.40
N THR A 53 45.27 -15.19 3.92
CA THR A 53 45.13 -14.48 5.21
C THR A 53 45.82 -13.11 5.33
N THR A 54 45.80 -12.25 4.31
CA THR A 54 46.00 -10.81 4.55
C THR A 54 44.75 -10.21 5.20
N ASP A 55 44.72 -10.36 6.52
CA ASP A 55 44.33 -9.32 7.46
C ASP A 55 42.84 -8.90 7.51
N ILE A 56 42.00 -9.83 7.96
CA ILE A 56 40.61 -9.59 8.41
C ILE A 56 40.59 -8.62 9.64
N THR A 57 41.75 -8.32 10.21
CA THR A 57 41.93 -7.52 11.44
C THR A 57 42.31 -6.07 11.21
N THR A 58 42.64 -5.64 9.97
CA THR A 58 42.94 -4.22 9.71
C THR A 58 41.65 -3.43 9.45
N PRO A 59 41.32 -2.42 10.27
CA PRO A 59 40.16 -1.58 10.03
C PRO A 59 40.31 -0.81 8.72
N MET A 60 39.23 -0.78 7.92
CA MET A 60 39.20 -0.10 6.62
C MET A 60 38.16 1.04 6.62
N PRO A 61 38.49 2.23 7.16
CA PRO A 61 37.52 3.32 7.33
C PRO A 61 36.80 3.74 6.04
N ARG A 62 37.49 3.67 4.89
CA ARG A 62 36.89 3.99 3.58
C ARG A 62 35.82 2.97 3.16
N GLU A 63 36.01 1.70 3.50
CA GLU A 63 35.03 0.65 3.21
C GLU A 63 33.85 0.75 4.18
N THR A 64 34.12 1.02 5.47
CA THR A 64 33.07 1.30 6.45
C THR A 64 32.21 2.50 6.03
N LEU A 65 32.83 3.59 5.56
CA LEU A 65 32.12 4.76 5.06
C LEU A 65 31.25 4.41 3.85
N HIS A 66 31.78 3.63 2.89
CA HIS A 66 31.02 3.23 1.71
C HIS A 66 29.85 2.31 2.07
N SER A 67 30.06 1.30 2.92
CA SER A 67 28.99 0.44 3.43
C SER A 67 27.90 1.23 4.17
N LEU A 68 28.29 2.27 4.91
CA LEU A 68 27.34 3.19 5.54
C LEU A 68 26.55 4.00 4.50
N GLN A 69 27.20 4.49 3.45
CA GLN A 69 26.54 5.19 2.33
C GLN A 69 25.56 4.29 1.57
N CYS A 70 25.93 3.03 1.27
CA CYS A 70 25.05 2.06 0.63
C CYS A 70 23.81 1.81 1.47
N ARG A 71 23.97 1.55 2.78
CA ARG A 71 22.84 1.35 3.70
C ARG A 71 21.91 2.56 3.76
N LEU A 72 22.45 3.76 3.92
CA LEU A 72 21.64 4.99 3.94
C LEU A 72 20.88 5.22 2.62
N ALA A 73 21.51 4.91 1.48
CA ALA A 73 20.87 5.04 0.18
C ALA A 73 19.76 4.00 -0.01
N GLN A 74 19.98 2.74 0.38
CA GLN A 74 18.98 1.67 0.34
C GLN A 74 17.78 1.98 1.26
N ASP A 75 18.05 2.46 2.48
CA ASP A 75 16.99 2.88 3.41
C ASP A 75 16.18 4.05 2.86
N SER A 76 16.86 5.04 2.28
CA SER A 76 16.20 6.19 1.62
C SER A 76 15.34 5.73 0.44
N ALA A 77 15.86 4.84 -0.42
CA ALA A 77 15.14 4.30 -1.57
C ALA A 77 13.88 3.54 -1.15
N ARG A 78 13.99 2.70 -0.10
CA ARG A 78 12.84 2.00 0.48
C ARG A 78 11.78 2.97 0.99
N GLN A 79 12.17 3.98 1.77
CA GLN A 79 11.23 4.98 2.29
C GLN A 79 10.55 5.78 1.18
N HIS A 80 11.30 6.19 0.14
CA HIS A 80 10.71 6.89 -1.01
C HIS A 80 9.75 5.99 -1.77
N ARG A 81 10.07 4.70 -1.94
CA ARG A 81 9.17 3.72 -2.58
C ARG A 81 7.86 3.57 -1.81
N GLU A 82 7.93 3.41 -0.48
CA GLU A 82 6.75 3.29 0.38
C GLU A 82 5.89 4.55 0.36
N ALA A 83 6.53 5.73 0.44
CA ALA A 83 5.87 7.02 0.34
C ALA A 83 5.18 7.22 -1.01
N PHE A 84 5.89 6.90 -2.11
CA PHE A 84 5.39 7.04 -3.47
C PHE A 84 4.22 6.11 -3.73
N ARG A 85 4.33 4.85 -3.29
CA ARG A 85 3.25 3.87 -3.32
C ARG A 85 1.99 4.39 -2.62
N GLY A 86 2.15 4.96 -1.42
CA GLY A 86 1.05 5.52 -0.65
C GLY A 86 0.37 6.70 -1.35
N LEU A 87 1.15 7.58 -1.97
CA LEU A 87 0.66 8.73 -2.72
C LEU A 87 -0.10 8.30 -3.99
N VAL A 88 0.46 7.37 -4.76
CA VAL A 88 -0.15 6.84 -5.98
C VAL A 88 -1.43 6.06 -5.68
N ALA A 89 -1.43 5.24 -4.61
CA ALA A 89 -2.63 4.54 -4.14
C ALA A 89 -3.74 5.52 -3.74
N TRP A 90 -3.39 6.60 -3.03
CA TRP A 90 -4.35 7.64 -2.67
C TRP A 90 -4.95 8.31 -3.91
N TRP A 91 -4.14 8.66 -4.92
CA TRP A 91 -4.65 9.26 -6.14
C TRP A 91 -5.59 8.32 -6.91
N ALA A 92 -5.25 7.04 -7.04
CA ALA A 92 -6.11 6.04 -7.68
C ALA A 92 -7.45 5.89 -6.95
N ASP A 93 -7.44 5.83 -5.61
CA ASP A 93 -8.65 5.80 -4.78
C ASP A 93 -9.49 7.07 -4.96
N ALA A 94 -8.86 8.24 -4.88
CA ALA A 94 -9.56 9.52 -5.04
C ALA A 94 -10.22 9.67 -6.42
N ALA A 95 -9.53 9.23 -7.48
CA ALA A 95 -10.06 9.25 -8.84
C ALA A 95 -11.24 8.28 -9.00
N MET A 96 -11.15 7.07 -8.43
CA MET A 96 -12.23 6.08 -8.42
C MET A 96 -13.45 6.60 -7.66
N VAL A 97 -13.26 7.16 -6.46
CA VAL A 97 -14.34 7.78 -5.67
C VAL A 97 -14.98 8.93 -6.45
N ALA A 98 -14.17 9.78 -7.09
CA ALA A 98 -14.69 10.87 -7.92
C ALA A 98 -15.56 10.34 -9.07
N VAL A 99 -15.15 9.26 -9.74
CA VAL A 99 -15.92 8.61 -10.81
C VAL A 99 -17.24 8.05 -10.30
N LEU A 100 -17.25 7.27 -9.22
CA LEU A 100 -18.47 6.67 -8.68
C LEU A 100 -19.50 7.72 -8.24
N PHE A 101 -19.07 8.73 -7.48
CA PHE A 101 -19.97 9.81 -7.06
C PHE A 101 -20.42 10.65 -8.27
N SER A 102 -19.50 10.94 -9.20
CA SER A 102 -19.81 11.61 -10.47
C SER A 102 -20.64 10.77 -11.41
N ALA A 103 -20.86 9.48 -11.17
CA ALA A 103 -21.79 8.63 -11.89
C ALA A 103 -23.17 8.63 -11.20
N HIS A 104 -23.21 8.63 -9.86
CA HIS A 104 -24.45 8.61 -9.06
C HIS A 104 -25.18 9.96 -8.87
N GLY A 105 -24.68 11.06 -9.45
CA GLY A 105 -25.28 12.39 -9.22
C GLY A 105 -24.82 13.05 -7.92
N GLN A 106 -23.85 12.45 -7.22
CA GLN A 106 -23.46 12.82 -5.88
C GLN A 106 -22.08 13.47 -5.88
N LYS A 107 -21.73 14.07 -4.74
CA LYS A 107 -20.43 14.71 -4.51
C LYS A 107 -19.64 13.88 -3.50
N PRO A 108 -18.37 13.54 -3.77
CA PRO A 108 -17.48 12.92 -2.79
C PRO A 108 -17.47 13.71 -1.47
N ASN A 109 -17.44 12.97 -0.36
CA ASN A 109 -17.14 13.55 0.94
C ASN A 109 -15.64 13.92 0.99
N ALA A 110 -15.33 15.17 1.32
CA ALA A 110 -13.96 15.66 1.44
C ALA A 110 -13.14 14.88 2.44
N VAL A 111 -13.77 14.50 3.57
CA VAL A 111 -13.11 13.72 4.61
C VAL A 111 -12.76 12.33 4.08
N ARG A 112 -13.62 11.69 3.27
CA ARG A 112 -13.31 10.38 2.67
C ARG A 112 -12.11 10.45 1.73
N VAL A 113 -12.00 11.51 0.93
CA VAL A 113 -10.85 11.71 0.04
C VAL A 113 -9.59 11.99 0.85
N ALA A 114 -9.65 12.89 1.83
CA ALA A 114 -8.51 13.25 2.67
C ALA A 114 -8.04 12.11 3.59
N ALA A 115 -8.91 11.16 3.93
CA ALA A 115 -8.55 10.04 4.80
C ALA A 115 -7.65 9.00 4.10
N GLY A 116 -7.62 8.99 2.76
CA GLY A 116 -6.68 8.19 1.98
C GLY A 116 -5.26 8.78 1.92
N ASP A 117 -5.08 10.05 2.31
CA ASP A 117 -3.79 10.75 2.26
C ASP A 117 -2.78 10.11 3.23
N PRO A 118 -1.57 9.70 2.75
CA PRO A 118 -0.49 9.18 3.57
C PRO A 118 -0.04 10.09 4.73
N TYR A 119 -0.28 11.40 4.64
CA TYR A 119 0.30 12.40 5.54
C TYR A 119 -0.73 13.37 6.13
N SER A 120 -2.04 13.15 5.90
CA SER A 120 -3.06 14.03 6.45
C SER A 120 -3.14 13.93 7.98
N TRP A 121 -3.44 15.06 8.62
CA TRP A 121 -3.80 15.11 10.03
C TRP A 121 -5.31 15.32 10.12
N MET A 122 -6.01 14.41 10.79
CA MET A 122 -7.47 14.46 10.97
C MET A 122 -7.82 14.59 12.45
N THR A 123 -8.79 15.45 12.74
CA THR A 123 -9.35 15.59 14.08
C THR A 123 -10.31 14.44 14.38
N THR A 124 -10.65 14.21 15.65
CA THR A 124 -11.66 13.20 16.04
C THR A 124 -13.01 13.46 15.36
N GLU A 125 -13.39 14.73 15.19
CA GLU A 125 -14.62 15.14 14.48
C GLU A 125 -14.58 14.73 13.00
N ASP A 126 -13.42 14.84 12.34
CA ASP A 126 -13.25 14.40 10.95
C ASP A 126 -13.42 12.88 10.83
N LEU A 127 -12.89 12.12 11.79
CA LEU A 127 -12.95 10.66 11.77
C LEU A 127 -14.38 10.12 11.87
N GLU A 128 -15.29 10.83 12.55
CA GLU A 128 -16.71 10.48 12.62
C GLU A 128 -17.40 10.48 11.24
N HIS A 129 -16.83 11.17 10.26
CA HIS A 129 -17.34 11.20 8.89
C HIS A 129 -16.86 10.02 8.02
N LEU A 130 -16.00 9.14 8.55
CA LEU A 130 -15.55 7.94 7.86
C LEU A 130 -16.55 6.78 8.03
N PRO A 131 -16.62 5.84 7.06
CA PRO A 131 -17.50 4.68 7.18
C PRO A 131 -17.26 3.95 8.51
N PRO A 132 -18.30 3.69 9.31
CA PRO A 132 -18.12 3.08 10.63
C PRO A 132 -17.50 1.68 10.50
N ILE A 133 -16.70 1.30 11.49
CA ILE A 133 -16.19 -0.07 11.60
C ILE A 133 -17.41 -1.00 11.79
N PRO A 134 -17.51 -2.13 11.05
CA PRO A 134 -18.61 -3.07 11.22
C PRO A 134 -18.77 -3.49 12.68
N GLU A 135 -20.01 -3.52 13.20
CA GLU A 135 -20.26 -3.82 14.62
C GLU A 135 -19.69 -5.17 15.06
N HIS A 136 -19.67 -6.15 14.17
CA HIS A 136 -19.08 -7.45 14.42
C HIS A 136 -17.58 -7.33 14.76
N ASP A 137 -16.84 -6.59 13.96
CA ASP A 137 -15.39 -6.42 14.12
C ASP A 137 -15.09 -5.58 15.36
N ARG A 138 -15.93 -4.57 15.64
CA ARG A 138 -15.85 -3.80 16.88
C ARG A 138 -16.08 -4.67 18.12
N LYS A 139 -17.09 -5.55 18.11
CA LYS A 139 -17.38 -6.46 19.23
C LYS A 139 -16.28 -7.49 19.44
N LEU A 140 -15.70 -8.02 18.36
CA LEU A 140 -14.52 -8.87 18.43
C LEU A 140 -13.33 -8.11 19.02
N ALA A 141 -13.17 -6.84 18.66
CA ALA A 141 -12.11 -6.02 19.21
C ALA A 141 -12.29 -5.77 20.71
N GLU A 142 -13.51 -5.40 21.14
CA GLU A 142 -13.87 -5.20 22.54
C GLU A 142 -13.66 -6.48 23.37
N LEU A 143 -14.02 -7.65 22.81
CA LEU A 143 -13.76 -8.95 23.44
C LEU A 143 -12.25 -9.22 23.56
N GLY A 144 -11.48 -8.89 22.53
CA GLY A 144 -10.02 -9.01 22.55
C GLY A 144 -9.37 -8.16 23.65
N VAL A 145 -9.83 -6.92 23.83
CA VAL A 145 -9.37 -6.04 24.92
C VAL A 145 -9.72 -6.63 26.28
N PHE A 146 -10.94 -7.14 26.44
CA PHE A 146 -11.37 -7.78 27.69
C PHE A 146 -10.52 -9.03 28.02
N LEU A 147 -10.19 -9.84 27.02
CA LEU A 147 -9.38 -11.04 27.19
C LEU A 147 -7.90 -10.73 27.41
N ALA A 148 -7.36 -9.70 26.75
CA ALA A 148 -5.97 -9.26 26.91
C ALA A 148 -5.73 -8.48 28.22
N GLY A 149 -6.75 -7.80 28.76
CA GLY A 149 -6.72 -7.12 30.06
C GLY A 149 -6.90 -8.04 31.28
N GLY A 150 -7.15 -9.34 31.06
CA GLY A 150 -7.21 -10.33 32.13
C GLY A 150 -5.82 -10.61 32.75
N PRO A 151 -5.75 -11.07 34.01
CA PRO A 151 -4.46 -11.42 34.61
C PRO A 151 -3.78 -12.52 33.79
N ALA A 152 -2.60 -12.23 33.25
CA ALA A 152 -1.77 -13.21 32.56
C ALA A 152 -1.53 -14.41 33.48
N LEU A 153 -1.92 -15.61 33.03
CA LEU A 153 -1.62 -16.83 33.75
C LEU A 153 -0.10 -17.05 33.70
N PRO A 154 0.60 -17.17 34.84
CA PRO A 154 2.05 -17.26 34.84
C PRO A 154 2.49 -18.56 34.15
N GLY A 155 3.21 -18.41 33.03
CA GLY A 155 3.84 -19.52 32.30
C GLY A 155 3.15 -19.98 31.02
N ASP A 156 2.16 -19.25 30.50
CA ASP A 156 1.51 -19.58 29.23
C ASP A 156 2.18 -18.85 28.04
N PRO A 157 3.00 -19.53 27.22
CA PRO A 157 3.60 -18.92 26.03
C PRO A 157 2.56 -18.52 24.96
N HIS A 158 1.31 -18.97 25.08
CA HIS A 158 0.24 -18.60 24.15
C HIS A 158 -0.46 -17.28 24.52
N SER A 159 -0.26 -16.73 25.73
CA SER A 159 -0.86 -15.44 26.10
C SER A 159 -0.25 -14.28 25.34
N ASP A 160 1.06 -14.33 25.07
CA ASP A 160 1.79 -13.31 24.31
C ASP A 160 1.43 -13.35 22.81
N ASP A 161 1.23 -14.55 22.25
CA ASP A 161 0.78 -14.74 20.86
C ASP A 161 -0.67 -14.26 20.65
N PHE A 162 -1.54 -14.50 21.64
CA PHE A 162 -2.92 -14.01 21.58
C PHE A 162 -2.99 -12.48 21.67
N ALA A 163 -2.25 -11.86 22.59
CA ALA A 163 -2.20 -10.41 22.72
C ALA A 163 -1.64 -9.72 21.47
N ALA A 164 -0.59 -10.28 20.87
CA ALA A 164 -0.01 -9.79 19.62
C ALA A 164 -1.00 -9.88 18.45
N LYS A 165 -1.64 -11.03 18.24
CA LYS A 165 -2.67 -11.22 17.18
C LYS A 165 -3.88 -10.32 17.38
N THR A 166 -4.26 -10.10 18.64
CA THR A 166 -5.36 -9.21 19.01
C THR A 166 -5.00 -7.76 18.69
N GLN A 167 -3.78 -7.33 19.01
CA GLN A 167 -3.26 -6.01 18.66
C GLN A 167 -3.17 -5.80 17.14
N GLU A 168 -2.64 -6.79 16.40
CA GLU A 168 -2.61 -6.77 14.92
C GLU A 168 -4.01 -6.63 14.33
N HIS A 169 -4.98 -7.36 14.89
CA HIS A 169 -6.38 -7.24 14.48
C HIS A 169 -6.93 -5.83 14.74
N PHE A 170 -6.62 -5.20 15.87
CA PHE A 170 -7.10 -3.84 16.16
C PHE A 170 -6.49 -2.82 15.21
N GLU A 171 -5.19 -2.91 14.98
CA GLU A 171 -4.49 -2.04 14.04
C GLU A 171 -4.99 -2.25 12.61
N SER A 172 -5.42 -3.46 12.25
CA SER A 172 -6.03 -3.76 10.95
C SER A 172 -7.35 -3.01 10.74
N LEU A 173 -8.08 -2.74 11.83
CA LEU A 173 -9.34 -1.98 11.86
C LEU A 173 -9.11 -0.47 12.03
N GLY A 174 -7.86 -0.03 12.19
CA GLY A 174 -7.51 1.35 12.50
C GLY A 174 -7.88 1.76 13.93
N LEU A 175 -7.82 0.82 14.87
CA LEU A 175 -8.08 1.02 16.29
C LEU A 175 -6.78 0.92 17.09
N LYS A 176 -6.73 1.62 18.23
CA LYS A 176 -5.70 1.46 19.24
C LYS A 176 -6.32 1.34 20.63
N ILE A 177 -5.61 0.68 21.53
CA ILE A 177 -5.97 0.63 22.94
C ILE A 177 -5.46 1.90 23.62
N GLN A 178 -6.34 2.58 24.35
CA GLN A 178 -5.99 3.69 25.22
C GLN A 178 -6.56 3.44 26.61
N THR A 179 -5.75 3.71 27.63
CA THR A 179 -6.22 3.68 29.02
C THR A 179 -7.05 4.93 29.30
N ASP A 180 -8.27 4.74 29.78
CA ASP A 180 -9.14 5.83 30.20
C ASP A 180 -8.64 6.47 31.53
N PRO A 181 -9.24 7.57 31.99
CA PRO A 181 -8.86 8.22 33.24
C PRO A 181 -9.02 7.34 34.50
N ASP A 182 -9.88 6.32 34.44
CA ASP A 182 -10.16 5.39 35.54
C ASP A 182 -9.21 4.17 35.53
N GLY A 183 -8.36 4.05 34.51
CA GLY A 183 -7.37 2.98 34.37
C GLY A 183 -7.84 1.81 33.51
N GLU A 184 -9.04 1.87 32.94
CA GLU A 184 -9.62 0.79 32.14
C GLU A 184 -9.19 0.92 30.66
N PRO A 185 -8.85 -0.20 29.99
CA PRO A 185 -8.49 -0.18 28.58
C PRO A 185 -9.72 0.04 27.71
N THR A 186 -9.68 1.05 26.85
CA THR A 186 -10.74 1.39 25.90
C THR A 186 -10.20 1.39 24.48
N LEU A 187 -11.06 1.05 23.51
CA LEU A 187 -10.72 1.14 22.09
C LEU A 187 -11.04 2.54 21.58
N VAL A 188 -10.03 3.19 21.02
CA VAL A 188 -10.17 4.49 20.36
C VAL A 188 -9.70 4.39 18.93
N GLU A 189 -10.25 5.24 18.06
CA GLU A 189 -9.79 5.31 16.68
C GLU A 189 -8.34 5.80 16.63
N ASP A 190 -7.53 5.12 15.84
CA ASP A 190 -6.15 5.52 15.63
C ASP A 190 -6.08 6.63 14.58
N GLY A 191 -5.73 7.83 15.04
CA GLY A 191 -5.61 9.03 14.22
C GLY A 191 -4.41 9.05 13.28
N PHE A 192 -3.60 7.98 13.23
CA PHE A 192 -2.51 7.87 12.26
C PHE A 192 -3.01 7.60 10.83
N PRO A 193 -2.36 8.15 9.79
CA PRO A 193 -2.74 7.93 8.40
C PRO A 193 -2.79 6.45 7.99
N GLU A 194 -1.85 5.64 8.49
CA GLU A 194 -1.80 4.21 8.16
C GLU A 194 -3.02 3.44 8.67
N ALA A 195 -3.46 3.73 9.89
CA ALA A 195 -4.68 3.13 10.48
C ALA A 195 -5.93 3.46 9.66
N ARG A 196 -6.06 4.71 9.18
CA ARG A 196 -7.17 5.11 8.31
C ARG A 196 -7.15 4.36 6.99
N ARG A 197 -5.98 4.22 6.35
CA ARG A 197 -5.86 3.48 5.08
C ARG A 197 -6.18 2.00 5.26
N ARG A 198 -5.75 1.40 6.36
CA ARG A 198 -6.13 0.02 6.73
C ARG A 198 -7.65 -0.12 6.89
N ARG A 199 -8.32 0.85 7.53
CA ARG A 199 -9.79 0.88 7.62
C ARG A 199 -10.48 1.09 6.27
N LEU A 200 -9.95 1.97 5.42
CA LEU A 200 -10.56 2.33 4.13
C LEU A 200 -10.37 1.26 3.05
N TRP A 201 -9.19 0.63 3.02
CA TRP A 201 -8.78 -0.28 1.95
C TRP A 201 -8.64 -1.74 2.42
N GLY A 202 -8.73 -1.98 3.73
CA GLY A 202 -8.75 -3.31 4.34
C GLY A 202 -7.50 -4.14 4.06
N GLY A 203 -7.71 -5.45 3.92
CA GLY A 203 -6.67 -6.43 3.62
C GLY A 203 -5.91 -6.13 2.33
N ALA A 204 -6.54 -5.51 1.32
CA ALA A 204 -5.86 -5.16 0.07
C ALA A 204 -4.66 -4.22 0.28
N TRP A 205 -4.77 -3.27 1.21
CA TRP A 205 -3.66 -2.40 1.58
C TRP A 205 -2.64 -3.11 2.45
N GLN A 206 -3.10 -3.90 3.43
CA GLN A 206 -2.23 -4.59 4.38
C GLN A 206 -1.35 -5.63 3.68
N GLU A 207 -1.94 -6.41 2.77
CA GLU A 207 -1.29 -7.56 2.13
C GLU A 207 -0.56 -7.17 0.84
N HIS A 208 -1.08 -6.19 0.08
CA HIS A 208 -0.58 -5.91 -1.29
C HIS A 208 -0.15 -4.47 -1.53
N ARG A 209 -0.34 -3.59 -0.52
CA ARG A 209 -0.10 -2.14 -0.63
C ARG A 209 -0.86 -1.51 -1.81
N MET A 210 -2.10 -1.95 -2.01
CA MET A 210 -3.00 -1.44 -3.04
C MET A 210 -4.29 -0.89 -2.42
N PRO A 211 -4.88 0.18 -2.99
CA PRO A 211 -6.18 0.64 -2.56
C PRO A 211 -7.27 -0.39 -2.91
N LEU A 212 -8.38 -0.38 -2.17
CA LEU A 212 -9.54 -1.20 -2.51
C LEU A 212 -10.31 -0.53 -3.67
N LEU A 213 -10.15 -1.07 -4.87
CA LEU A 213 -10.82 -0.61 -6.08
C LEU A 213 -12.03 -1.48 -6.41
N VAL A 214 -12.99 -0.90 -7.12
CA VAL A 214 -14.16 -1.63 -7.65
C VAL A 214 -13.71 -2.57 -8.77
N GLU A 215 -14.31 -3.75 -8.84
CA GLU A 215 -14.05 -4.72 -9.91
C GLU A 215 -14.34 -4.13 -11.29
N THR A 216 -13.50 -4.45 -12.28
CA THR A 216 -13.58 -3.91 -13.64
C THR A 216 -14.94 -4.16 -14.27
N THR A 217 -15.48 -5.37 -14.10
CA THR A 217 -16.80 -5.77 -14.64
C THR A 217 -17.91 -4.89 -14.05
N GLN A 218 -17.92 -4.73 -12.73
CA GLN A 218 -18.92 -3.91 -12.03
C GLN A 218 -18.83 -2.45 -12.46
N LEU A 219 -17.62 -1.88 -12.54
CA LEU A 219 -17.40 -0.50 -12.94
C LEU A 219 -17.84 -0.26 -14.39
N THR A 220 -17.44 -1.13 -15.32
CA THR A 220 -17.72 -0.97 -16.75
C THR A 220 -19.20 -1.20 -17.08
N GLU A 221 -19.84 -2.19 -16.47
CA GLU A 221 -21.28 -2.42 -16.59
C GLU A 221 -22.07 -1.21 -16.08
N PHE A 222 -21.68 -0.67 -14.92
CA PHE A 222 -22.33 0.49 -14.34
C PHE A 222 -22.20 1.74 -15.24
N LEU A 223 -21.00 2.02 -15.75
CA LEU A 223 -20.78 3.15 -16.66
C LEU A 223 -21.52 2.99 -18.00
N ALA A 224 -21.58 1.77 -18.53
CA ALA A 224 -22.32 1.48 -19.75
C ALA A 224 -23.83 1.68 -19.56
N GLN A 225 -24.39 1.25 -18.41
CA GLN A 225 -25.80 1.48 -18.07
C GLN A 225 -26.15 2.97 -17.95
N LEU A 226 -25.20 3.81 -17.56
CA LEU A 226 -25.35 5.26 -17.49
C LEU A 226 -25.22 5.98 -18.84
N GLY A 227 -25.02 5.25 -19.94
CA GLY A 227 -24.87 5.86 -21.26
C GLY A 227 -23.53 6.58 -21.46
N VAL A 228 -22.49 6.19 -20.73
CA VAL A 228 -21.12 6.65 -20.99
C VAL A 228 -20.68 6.10 -22.37
N PRO A 229 -20.04 6.91 -23.24
CA PRO A 229 -19.57 6.47 -24.55
C PRO A 229 -18.69 5.22 -24.44
N SER A 230 -18.88 4.27 -25.37
CA SER A 230 -18.15 2.99 -25.35
C SER A 230 -16.63 3.18 -25.37
N GLU A 231 -16.12 4.18 -26.08
CA GLU A 231 -14.69 4.52 -26.09
C GLU A 231 -14.15 4.84 -24.70
N THR A 232 -14.90 5.59 -23.89
CA THR A 232 -14.53 5.91 -22.50
C THR A 232 -14.63 4.67 -21.61
N VAL A 233 -15.67 3.85 -21.77
CA VAL A 233 -15.83 2.60 -21.03
C VAL A 233 -14.69 1.62 -21.36
N ASP A 234 -14.31 1.49 -22.62
CA ASP A 234 -13.23 0.62 -23.08
C ASP A 234 -11.86 1.09 -22.55
N ALA A 235 -11.62 2.40 -22.54
CA ALA A 235 -10.40 2.98 -21.95
C ALA A 235 -10.30 2.68 -20.45
N ILE A 236 -11.40 2.89 -19.70
CA ILE A 236 -11.48 2.57 -18.27
C ILE A 236 -11.32 1.07 -18.03
N SER A 237 -11.98 0.24 -18.84
CA SER A 237 -11.90 -1.22 -18.76
C SER A 237 -10.46 -1.72 -18.88
N LYS A 238 -9.73 -1.20 -19.87
CA LYS A 238 -8.33 -1.56 -20.13
C LYS A 238 -7.43 -1.26 -18.93
N VAL A 239 -7.51 -0.06 -18.37
CA VAL A 239 -6.66 0.32 -17.23
C VAL A 239 -7.07 -0.38 -15.94
N SER A 240 -8.36 -0.61 -15.73
CA SER A 240 -8.87 -1.34 -14.56
C SER A 240 -8.41 -2.80 -14.58
N THR A 241 -8.53 -3.47 -15.73
CA THR A 241 -8.04 -4.85 -15.93
C THR A 241 -6.53 -4.94 -15.66
N ALA A 242 -5.75 -3.94 -16.07
CA ALA A 242 -4.31 -3.94 -15.82
C ALA A 242 -3.97 -3.86 -14.33
N VAL A 243 -4.73 -3.07 -13.55
CA VAL A 243 -4.56 -2.98 -12.09
C VAL A 243 -5.01 -4.27 -11.41
N GLU A 244 -6.11 -4.88 -11.85
CA GLU A 244 -6.57 -6.17 -11.34
C GLU A 244 -5.56 -7.29 -11.60
N ALA A 245 -4.99 -7.37 -12.81
CA ALA A 245 -3.97 -8.36 -13.13
C ALA A 245 -2.74 -8.25 -12.22
N VAL A 246 -2.32 -7.02 -11.88
CA VAL A 246 -1.23 -6.80 -10.92
C VAL A 246 -1.64 -7.25 -9.51
N ARG A 247 -2.87 -6.94 -9.08
CA ARG A 247 -3.39 -7.37 -7.78
C ARG A 247 -3.45 -8.89 -7.68
N GLU A 248 -3.98 -9.57 -8.69
CA GLU A 248 -4.04 -11.04 -8.76
C GLU A 248 -2.64 -11.66 -8.72
N THR A 249 -1.68 -11.04 -9.42
CA THR A 249 -0.29 -11.47 -9.38
C THR A 249 0.30 -11.36 -7.97
N LYS A 250 0.05 -10.25 -7.27
CA LYS A 250 0.49 -10.08 -5.87
C LYS A 250 -0.16 -11.07 -4.91
N ILE A 251 -1.45 -11.35 -5.07
CA ILE A 251 -2.17 -12.38 -4.30
C ILE A 251 -1.51 -13.74 -4.55
N ARG A 252 -1.18 -14.05 -5.80
CA ARG A 252 -0.54 -15.32 -6.19
C ARG A 252 0.86 -15.46 -5.57
N ILE A 253 1.67 -14.40 -5.62
CA ILE A 253 2.99 -14.36 -4.97
C ILE A 253 2.84 -14.63 -3.47
N ALA A 254 2.00 -13.87 -2.77
CA ALA A 254 1.80 -14.02 -1.33
C ALA A 254 1.34 -15.43 -0.94
N LYS A 255 0.44 -16.02 -1.74
CA LYS A 255 0.01 -17.42 -1.55
C LYS A 255 1.16 -18.40 -1.72
N LEU A 256 1.98 -18.25 -2.76
CA LEU A 256 3.13 -19.13 -2.98
C LEU A 256 4.17 -18.99 -1.86
N GLU A 257 4.45 -17.78 -1.41
CA GLU A 257 5.36 -17.52 -0.28
C GLU A 257 4.86 -18.19 1.00
N ALA A 258 3.56 -18.09 1.32
CA ALA A 258 2.97 -18.79 2.46
C ALA A 258 3.12 -20.31 2.34
N GLN A 259 2.81 -20.88 1.16
CA GLN A 259 2.95 -22.32 0.91
C GLN A 259 4.40 -22.81 1.03
N LEU A 260 5.38 -21.97 0.69
CA LEU A 260 6.81 -22.26 0.86
C LEU A 260 7.23 -22.17 2.33
N GLN A 261 6.74 -21.16 3.08
CA GLN A 261 7.01 -21.02 4.51
C GLN A 261 6.42 -22.16 5.34
N ASP A 262 5.23 -22.63 4.97
CA ASP A 262 4.52 -23.71 5.67
C ASP A 262 4.99 -25.13 5.23
N GLU A 263 6.05 -25.21 4.41
CA GLU A 263 6.60 -26.45 3.85
C GLU A 263 5.54 -27.31 3.09
N GLU A 264 4.48 -26.68 2.58
CA GLU A 264 3.41 -27.37 1.83
C GLU A 264 3.87 -27.83 0.44
N LEU A 265 4.94 -27.23 -0.08
CA LEU A 265 5.54 -27.54 -1.38
C LEU A 265 6.90 -28.21 -1.18
N SER A 266 7.21 -29.21 -2.01
CA SER A 266 8.53 -29.87 -1.97
C SER A 266 9.01 -30.28 -3.37
N GLY A 267 10.33 -30.36 -3.53
CA GLY A 267 10.97 -30.93 -4.72
C GLY A 267 10.77 -30.10 -5.98
N GLU A 268 10.07 -30.65 -6.97
CA GLU A 268 9.80 -29.95 -8.24
C GLU A 268 8.75 -28.83 -8.09
N ALA A 269 7.77 -29.01 -7.19
CA ALA A 269 6.72 -28.03 -6.96
C ALA A 269 7.27 -26.76 -6.28
N GLU A 270 8.21 -26.92 -5.36
CA GLU A 270 8.93 -25.82 -4.71
C GLU A 270 9.75 -25.01 -5.73
N LYS A 271 10.51 -25.67 -6.59
CA LYS A 271 11.28 -25.00 -7.67
C LYS A 271 10.38 -24.28 -8.66
N ALA A 272 9.25 -24.87 -9.01
CA ALA A 272 8.27 -24.25 -9.89
C ALA A 272 7.67 -22.98 -9.25
N ALA A 273 7.33 -23.04 -7.95
CA ALA A 273 6.83 -21.89 -7.20
C ALA A 273 7.84 -20.74 -7.12
N ILE A 274 9.11 -21.03 -6.80
CA ILE A 274 10.18 -20.01 -6.79
C ILE A 274 10.33 -19.37 -8.17
N THR A 275 10.33 -20.18 -9.23
CA THR A 275 10.42 -19.67 -10.61
C THR A 275 9.22 -18.80 -10.98
N GLU A 276 8.00 -19.19 -10.56
CA GLU A 276 6.78 -18.43 -10.79
C GLU A 276 6.82 -17.08 -10.03
N ILE A 277 7.30 -17.06 -8.78
CA ILE A 277 7.51 -15.83 -8.01
C ILE A 277 8.48 -14.91 -8.75
N ASP A 278 9.67 -15.40 -9.12
CA ASP A 278 10.70 -14.60 -9.81
C ASP A 278 10.17 -13.97 -11.12
N GLN A 279 9.40 -14.73 -11.90
CA GLN A 279 8.77 -14.21 -13.12
C GLN A 279 7.71 -13.13 -12.82
N SER A 280 6.95 -13.34 -11.74
CA SER A 280 5.85 -12.48 -11.31
C SER A 280 6.32 -11.17 -10.64
N LEU A 281 7.56 -11.12 -10.12
CA LEU A 281 8.12 -9.91 -9.52
C LEU A 281 8.16 -8.74 -10.52
N SER A 282 8.50 -9.01 -11.78
CA SER A 282 8.51 -7.98 -12.84
C SER A 282 7.14 -7.32 -13.07
N VAL A 283 6.05 -8.04 -12.81
CA VAL A 283 4.67 -7.53 -12.89
C VAL A 283 4.32 -6.71 -11.64
N SER A 284 4.87 -7.07 -10.49
CA SER A 284 4.75 -6.29 -9.25
C SER A 284 5.51 -4.96 -9.33
N ASP A 285 6.65 -4.93 -10.03
CA ASP A 285 7.48 -3.72 -10.17
C ASP A 285 6.75 -2.58 -10.89
N VAL A 286 5.88 -2.90 -11.84
CA VAL A 286 5.09 -1.91 -12.61
C VAL A 286 3.81 -1.46 -11.89
N THR A 287 3.57 -1.91 -10.65
CA THR A 287 2.31 -1.57 -9.93
C THR A 287 2.11 -0.06 -9.83
N ASP A 288 3.16 0.74 -9.59
CA ASP A 288 3.03 2.21 -9.48
C ASP A 288 2.58 2.83 -10.80
N ASP A 289 3.19 2.39 -11.91
CA ASP A 289 2.84 2.87 -13.25
C ASP A 289 1.41 2.54 -13.64
N ARG A 290 0.93 1.33 -13.28
CA ARG A 290 -0.45 0.93 -13.54
C ARG A 290 -1.47 1.76 -12.76
N LEU A 291 -1.18 2.05 -11.50
CA LEU A 291 -2.05 2.91 -10.69
C LEU A 291 -2.05 4.36 -11.19
N ILE A 292 -0.92 4.88 -11.67
CA ILE A 292 -0.83 6.19 -12.32
C ILE A 292 -1.68 6.22 -13.60
N GLU A 293 -1.49 5.25 -14.50
CA GLU A 293 -2.26 5.14 -15.76
C GLU A 293 -3.77 5.06 -15.49
N TYR A 294 -4.16 4.30 -14.47
CA TYR A 294 -5.53 4.19 -13.99
C TYR A 294 -6.07 5.53 -13.49
N ALA A 295 -5.38 6.18 -12.56
CA ALA A 295 -5.83 7.44 -11.97
C ALA A 295 -5.94 8.57 -13.02
N GLN A 296 -4.98 8.64 -13.95
CA GLN A 296 -5.00 9.58 -15.08
C GLN A 296 -6.20 9.34 -15.99
N THR A 297 -6.44 8.09 -16.38
CA THR A 297 -7.54 7.71 -17.27
C THR A 297 -8.90 8.03 -16.64
N LEU A 298 -9.08 7.68 -15.36
CA LEU A 298 -10.30 8.03 -14.64
C LEU A 298 -10.51 9.54 -14.55
N THR A 299 -9.47 10.28 -14.17
CA THR A 299 -9.53 11.75 -14.04
C THR A 299 -9.90 12.40 -15.38
N ALA A 300 -9.27 11.97 -16.48
CA ALA A 300 -9.55 12.47 -17.82
C ALA A 300 -10.97 12.13 -18.31
N SER A 301 -11.56 11.03 -17.81
CA SER A 301 -12.90 10.57 -18.18
C SER A 301 -14.03 11.28 -17.41
N LEU A 302 -13.72 11.97 -16.31
CA LEU A 302 -14.72 12.62 -15.45
C LEU A 302 -15.66 13.59 -16.19
N PRO A 303 -15.19 14.48 -17.08
CA PRO A 303 -16.07 15.40 -17.80
C PRO A 303 -17.11 14.66 -18.67
N VAL A 304 -16.69 13.57 -19.32
CA VAL A 304 -17.56 12.74 -20.17
C VAL A 304 -18.61 12.03 -19.31
N ILE A 305 -18.19 11.42 -18.20
CA ILE A 305 -19.09 10.72 -17.26
C ILE A 305 -20.13 11.68 -16.67
N ARG A 306 -19.72 12.90 -16.30
CA ARG A 306 -20.63 13.94 -15.80
C ARG A 306 -21.63 14.40 -16.86
N ALA A 307 -21.23 14.45 -18.13
CA ALA A 307 -22.11 14.83 -19.24
C ALA A 307 -23.14 13.73 -19.59
N SER A 308 -22.79 12.46 -19.45
CA SER A 308 -23.68 11.32 -19.72
C SER A 308 -24.88 11.22 -18.77
N LYS A 309 -24.86 11.92 -17.63
CA LYS A 309 -25.99 12.03 -16.68
C LYS A 309 -27.22 12.79 -17.22
N ILE A 310 -27.12 13.45 -18.36
CA ILE A 310 -28.19 14.28 -18.92
C ILE A 310 -29.16 13.47 -19.82
N GLY A 311 -28.99 12.13 -19.88
CA GLY A 311 -29.86 11.21 -20.65
C GLY A 311 -31.06 10.68 -19.87
#